data_AF-A0A6N7MF70-F1
#
_entry.id   AF-A0A6N7MF70-F1
#
_cell.length_a   1.000
_cell.length_b   1.000
_cell.length_c   1.000
_cell.angle_alpha   90.00
_cell.angle_beta   90.00
_cell.angle_gamma   90.00
#
_symmetry.space_group_name_H-M   'P 1'
#
loop_
_entity.id
_entity.type
_entity.pdbx_description
1 polymer ?
#
loop_
_entity_poly.entity_id
_entity_poly.type
_entity_poly.pdbx_seq_one_letter_code
_entity_poly.pdbx_strand_id
1 'polypeptide(L)'
;NIYHGAMAEQFIGQEIALSQHDRIFYWSRQAKSSTAEVDYVIVVNNKIIPIEVKSGSAGRLRSMHMFLDNFKNCPRGFVFSSRPYEILSGQKLTFIPLYYCFSATKSENGFKL
;
A
#
# COMPACT_ATOMS: atom_id res chain seq x y z
N ASN A 1 2.66 -12.73 15.33
CA ASN A 1 2.31 -14.08 14.85
C ASN A 1 2.45 -14.08 13.33
N ILE A 2 3.47 -14.75 12.78
CA ILE A 2 3.88 -14.65 11.36
C ILE A 2 2.75 -15.04 10.41
N TYR A 3 1.93 -16.02 10.81
CA TYR A 3 0.78 -16.50 10.03
C TYR A 3 -0.26 -15.42 9.73
N HIS A 4 -0.51 -14.49 10.66
CA HIS A 4 -1.47 -13.40 10.42
C HIS A 4 -0.95 -12.36 9.42
N GLY A 5 0.37 -12.14 9.36
CA GLY A 5 0.99 -11.25 8.38
C GLY A 5 0.85 -11.81 6.97
N ALA A 6 1.31 -13.05 6.76
CA ALA A 6 1.24 -13.72 5.48
C ALA A 6 -0.20 -13.89 4.96
N MET A 7 -1.17 -14.18 5.84
CA MET A 7 -2.58 -14.23 5.44
C MET A 7 -3.14 -12.86 5.05
N ALA A 8 -2.77 -11.80 5.76
CA ALA A 8 -3.20 -10.45 5.41
C ALA A 8 -2.62 -10.02 4.06
N GLU A 9 -1.34 -10.29 3.81
CA GLU A 9 -0.69 -10.03 2.52
C GLU A 9 -1.36 -10.83 1.39
N GLN A 10 -1.61 -12.13 1.56
CA GLN A 10 -2.33 -12.93 0.57
C GLN A 10 -3.73 -12.40 0.28
N PHE A 11 -4.50 -12.07 1.33
CA PHE A 11 -5.83 -11.48 1.18
C PHE A 11 -5.76 -10.20 0.34
N ILE A 12 -4.86 -9.27 0.68
CA ILE A 12 -4.66 -8.02 -0.08
C ILE A 12 -4.22 -8.30 -1.52
N GLY A 13 -3.33 -9.27 -1.74
CA GLY A 13 -2.89 -9.66 -3.07
C GLY A 13 -4.04 -10.13 -3.97
N GLN A 14 -4.97 -10.94 -3.44
CA GLN A 14 -6.16 -11.39 -4.19
C GLN A 14 -7.10 -10.22 -4.52
N GLU A 15 -7.33 -9.33 -3.56
CA GLU A 15 -8.17 -8.14 -3.76
C GLU A 15 -7.60 -7.19 -4.82
N ILE A 16 -6.27 -7.00 -4.82
CA ILE A 16 -5.54 -6.23 -5.83
C ILE A 16 -5.60 -6.90 -7.20
N ALA A 17 -5.43 -8.22 -7.27
CA ALA A 17 -5.57 -8.96 -8.54
C ALA A 17 -6.92 -8.66 -9.19
N LEU A 18 -8.01 -8.73 -8.42
CA LEU A 18 -9.35 -8.44 -8.91
C LEU A 18 -9.54 -6.96 -9.30
N SER A 19 -9.02 -6.02 -8.51
CA SER A 19 -9.24 -4.58 -8.74
C SER A 19 -8.31 -3.96 -9.80
N GLN A 20 -7.21 -4.63 -10.11
CA GLN A 20 -6.18 -4.20 -11.05
C GLN A 20 -6.07 -5.08 -12.30
N HIS A 21 -7.00 -6.02 -12.52
CA HIS A 21 -7.02 -6.94 -13.67
C HIS A 21 -5.78 -7.83 -13.74
N ASP A 22 -5.52 -8.57 -12.66
CA ASP A 22 -4.40 -9.50 -12.44
C ASP A 22 -2.99 -8.87 -12.53
N ARG A 23 -2.92 -7.53 -12.57
CA ARG A 23 -1.65 -6.79 -12.56
C ARG A 23 -1.18 -6.56 -11.13
N ILE A 24 -0.34 -7.46 -10.65
CA ILE A 24 0.32 -7.35 -9.35
C ILE A 24 1.75 -6.86 -9.55
N PHE A 25 2.07 -5.73 -8.95
CA PHE A 25 3.42 -5.16 -8.95
C PHE A 25 3.84 -4.84 -7.52
N TYR A 26 5.14 -4.77 -7.31
CA TYR A 26 5.78 -4.28 -6.09
C TYR A 26 6.90 -3.32 -6.48
N TRP A 27 7.43 -2.58 -5.52
CA TRP A 27 8.62 -1.76 -5.73
C TRP A 27 9.68 -2.12 -4.72
N SER A 28 10.90 -2.30 -5.21
CA SER A 28 12.08 -2.46 -4.38
C SER A 28 13.22 -1.58 -4.88
N ARG A 29 14.12 -1.24 -3.96
CA ARG A 29 15.37 -0.54 -4.24
C ARG A 29 16.49 -1.26 -3.51
N GLN A 30 17.56 -1.55 -4.23
CA GLN A 30 18.81 -2.05 -3.67
C GLN A 30 19.89 -0.98 -3.82
N ALA A 31 20.41 -0.48 -2.69
CA ALA A 31 21.57 0.39 -2.64
C ALA A 31 22.55 -0.13 -1.59
N LYS A 32 23.86 0.16 -1.77
CA LYS A 32 24.92 -0.33 -0.88
C LYS A 32 24.67 -0.08 0.62
N SER A 33 23.96 1.01 0.96
CA SER A 33 23.70 1.44 2.35
C SER A 33 22.24 1.33 2.79
N SER A 34 21.30 0.97 1.89
CA SER A 34 19.88 0.83 2.24
C SER A 34 19.12 0.01 1.20
N THR A 35 18.41 -1.01 1.66
CA THR A 35 17.35 -1.67 0.90
C THR A 35 15.99 -1.15 1.33
N ALA A 36 15.03 -1.19 0.42
CA ALA A 36 13.63 -0.99 0.77
C ALA A 36 12.73 -1.69 -0.23
N GLU A 37 11.54 -1.99 0.27
CA GLU A 37 10.50 -2.69 -0.45
C GLU A 37 9.15 -2.26 0.10
N VAL A 38 8.17 -2.06 -0.79
CA VAL A 38 6.76 -1.95 -0.43
C VAL A 38 6.05 -3.18 -1.00
N ASP A 39 5.06 -3.70 -0.28
CA ASP A 39 4.43 -4.99 -0.59
C ASP A 39 3.77 -4.98 -1.98
N TYR A 40 3.07 -3.89 -2.31
CA TYR A 40 2.43 -3.72 -3.61
C TYR A 40 2.52 -2.28 -4.14
N VAL A 41 2.32 -2.15 -5.44
CA VAL A 41 2.14 -0.87 -6.13
C VAL A 41 0.97 -1.00 -7.10
N ILE A 42 0.05 -0.05 -7.05
CA ILE A 42 -1.16 -0.02 -7.89
C ILE A 42 -1.25 1.27 -8.69
N VAL A 43 -2.13 1.27 -9.70
CA VAL A 43 -2.51 2.47 -10.44
C VAL A 43 -3.97 2.77 -10.16
N VAL A 44 -4.25 3.95 -9.62
CA VAL A 44 -5.60 4.47 -9.38
C VAL A 44 -5.69 5.86 -9.98
N ASN A 45 -6.67 6.10 -10.85
CA ASN A 45 -6.87 7.40 -11.50
C ASN A 45 -5.58 7.95 -12.13
N ASN A 46 -4.84 7.07 -12.82
CA ASN A 46 -3.56 7.38 -13.48
C ASN A 46 -2.44 7.86 -12.53
N LYS A 47 -2.52 7.52 -11.24
CA LYS A 47 -1.49 7.77 -10.23
C LYS A 47 -0.98 6.45 -9.66
N ILE A 48 0.34 6.36 -9.50
CA ILE A 48 1.00 5.23 -8.86
C ILE A 48 0.89 5.41 -7.35
N ILE A 49 0.37 4.40 -6.64
CA ILE A 49 0.16 4.40 -5.20
C ILE A 49 0.89 3.20 -4.59
N PRO A 50 1.87 3.39 -3.69
CA PRO A 50 2.49 2.31 -2.93
C PRO A 50 1.52 1.81 -1.84
N ILE A 51 1.59 0.51 -1.57
CA ILE A 51 0.80 -0.18 -0.55
C ILE A 51 1.72 -0.89 0.43
N GLU A 52 1.36 -0.79 1.70
CA GLU A 52 1.90 -1.61 2.79
C GLU A 52 0.76 -2.38 3.48
N VAL A 53 0.99 -3.64 3.86
CA VAL A 53 0.05 -4.49 4.57
C VAL A 53 0.55 -4.72 6.00
N LYS A 54 -0.34 -4.54 6.99
CA LYS A 54 -0.01 -4.72 8.41
C LYS A 54 -1.10 -5.51 9.13
N SER A 55 -0.73 -6.67 9.65
CA SER A 55 -1.59 -7.46 10.55
C SER A 55 -1.49 -7.04 12.03
N GLY A 56 -0.67 -6.04 12.36
CA GLY A 56 -0.35 -5.62 13.73
C GLY A 56 0.08 -4.15 13.82
N SER A 57 0.76 -3.76 14.90
CA SER A 57 1.23 -2.38 15.08
C SER A 57 2.14 -1.95 13.93
N ALA A 58 1.95 -0.72 13.46
CA ALA A 58 2.80 -0.16 12.42
C ALA A 58 4.20 0.04 13.00
N GLY A 59 5.15 -0.81 12.58
CA GLY A 59 6.57 -0.47 12.69
C GLY A 59 6.88 0.81 11.90
N ARG A 60 8.15 1.23 11.87
CA ARG A 60 8.54 2.40 11.08
C ARG A 60 8.32 2.09 9.60
N LEU A 61 7.39 2.80 8.96
CA LEU A 61 7.03 2.70 7.52
C LEU A 61 8.15 3.26 6.62
N ARG A 62 9.38 2.82 6.84
CA ARG A 62 10.60 3.40 6.25
C ARG A 62 10.61 3.27 4.72
N SER A 63 10.27 2.10 4.20
CA SER A 63 10.20 1.86 2.75
C SER A 63 9.14 2.73 2.09
N MET A 64 7.95 2.80 2.67
CA MET A 64 6.86 3.66 2.24
C MET A 64 7.27 5.14 2.20
N HIS A 65 7.87 5.66 3.26
CA HIS A 65 8.35 7.05 3.27
C HIS A 65 9.43 7.28 2.20
N MET A 66 10.36 6.35 2.03
CA MET A 66 11.39 6.47 0.99
C MET A 66 10.80 6.42 -0.43
N PHE A 67 9.76 5.62 -0.67
CA PHE A 67 9.02 5.64 -1.93
C PHE A 67 8.41 7.03 -2.15
N LEU A 68 7.65 7.53 -1.18
CA LEU A 68 6.99 8.84 -1.27
C LEU A 68 7.99 9.99 -1.43
N ASP A 69 9.19 9.85 -0.86
CA ASP A 69 10.26 10.83 -1.01
C ASP A 69 10.92 10.78 -2.39
N ASN A 70 11.09 9.60 -2.98
CA ASN A 70 11.68 9.47 -4.32
C ASN A 70 10.69 9.86 -5.43
N PHE A 71 9.38 9.62 -5.22
CA PHE A 71 8.34 9.86 -6.23
C PHE A 71 7.43 11.01 -5.81
N LYS A 72 7.88 12.26 -5.98
CA LYS A 72 7.17 13.47 -5.49
C LYS A 72 5.75 13.66 -6.05
N ASN A 73 5.45 13.10 -7.22
CA ASN A 73 4.13 13.11 -7.86
C ASN A 73 3.16 12.05 -7.29
N CYS A 74 3.65 11.16 -6.41
CA CYS A 74 2.82 10.22 -5.68
C CYS A 74 1.98 10.98 -4.64
N PRO A 75 0.63 10.93 -4.73
CA PRO A 75 -0.23 11.74 -3.87
C PRO A 75 -0.24 11.25 -2.42
N ARG A 76 -0.17 9.93 -2.21
CA ARG A 76 -0.22 9.28 -0.89
C ARG A 76 0.20 7.82 -1.00
N GLY A 77 0.50 7.19 0.14
CA GLY A 77 0.62 5.74 0.29
C GLY A 77 -0.56 5.16 1.06
N PHE A 78 -0.93 3.92 0.72
CA PHE A 78 -1.98 3.18 1.41
C PHE A 78 -1.38 2.18 2.39
N VAL A 79 -1.94 2.11 3.59
CA VAL A 79 -1.57 1.13 4.61
C VAL A 79 -2.80 0.32 4.96
N PHE A 80 -2.89 -0.90 4.46
CA PHE A 80 -3.98 -1.81 4.79
C PHE A 80 -3.72 -2.49 6.13
N SER A 81 -4.65 -2.35 7.07
CA SER A 81 -4.48 -2.92 8.40
C SER A 81 -5.80 -3.21 9.10
N SER A 82 -5.75 -3.77 10.31
CA SER A 82 -6.90 -3.90 11.20
C SER A 82 -7.26 -2.61 11.95
N ARG A 83 -6.49 -1.52 11.77
CA ARG A 83 -6.77 -0.23 12.40
C ARG A 83 -7.98 0.46 11.73
N PRO A 84 -8.70 1.34 12.45
CA PRO A 84 -9.69 2.21 11.83
C PRO A 84 -9.10 3.05 10.69
N TYR A 85 -9.96 3.47 9.77
CA TYR A 85 -9.60 4.40 8.72
C TYR A 85 -9.03 5.70 9.30
N GLU A 86 -7.88 6.14 8.80
CA GLU A 86 -7.21 7.34 9.28
C GLU A 86 -6.39 7.99 8.16
N ILE A 87 -6.52 9.30 7.99
CA ILE A 87 -5.68 10.08 7.06
C ILE A 87 -4.60 10.78 7.88
N LEU A 88 -3.34 10.49 7.58
CA LEU A 88 -2.18 11.18 8.14
C LEU A 88 -1.58 12.11 7.07
N SER A 89 -2.21 13.27 6.85
CA SER A 89 -1.82 14.21 5.80
C SER A 89 -0.35 14.63 5.89
N GLY A 90 0.17 14.85 7.10
CA GLY A 90 1.58 15.21 7.33
C GLY A 90 2.59 14.12 6.92
N GLN A 91 2.14 12.88 6.76
CA GLN A 91 2.95 11.75 6.33
C GLN A 91 2.61 11.27 4.91
N LYS A 92 1.59 11.88 4.27
CA LYS A 92 0.98 11.41 3.01
C LYS A 92 0.54 9.94 3.09
N LEU A 93 -0.05 9.53 4.22
CA LEU A 93 -0.52 8.16 4.42
C LEU A 93 -2.03 8.11 4.63
N THR A 94 -2.64 7.04 4.15
CA THR A 94 -4.02 6.67 4.49
C THR A 94 -4.03 5.24 5.01
N PHE A 95 -4.44 5.08 6.25
CA PHE A 95 -4.75 3.78 6.84
C PHE A 95 -6.14 3.36 6.39
N ILE A 96 -6.24 2.15 5.84
CA ILE A 96 -7.48 1.61 5.28
C ILE A 96 -7.71 0.22 5.91
N PRO A 97 -8.93 -0.10 6.36
CA PRO A 97 -9.24 -1.44 6.81
C PRO A 97 -8.98 -2.48 5.70
N LEU A 98 -8.39 -3.63 6.06
CA LEU A 98 -8.04 -4.71 5.11
C LEU A 98 -9.22 -5.03 4.16
N TYR A 99 -10.42 -5.21 4.70
CA TYR A 99 -11.64 -5.59 3.96
C TYR A 99 -12.11 -4.56 2.91
N TYR A 100 -11.51 -3.38 2.84
CA TYR A 100 -11.86 -2.33 1.88
C TYR A 100 -10.92 -2.28 0.67
N CYS A 101 -9.96 -3.22 0.58
CA CYS A 101 -8.90 -3.23 -0.43
C CYS A 101 -9.43 -3.15 -1.86
N PHE A 102 -10.32 -4.04 -2.29
CA PHE A 102 -10.83 -4.01 -3.67
C PHE A 102 -11.42 -2.65 -4.05
N SER A 103 -12.25 -2.06 -3.18
CA SER A 103 -12.87 -0.75 -3.43
C SER A 103 -11.83 0.39 -3.48
N ALA A 104 -10.87 0.37 -2.55
CA ALA A 104 -9.80 1.38 -2.49
C ALA A 104 -8.85 1.32 -3.68
N THR A 105 -8.74 0.16 -4.32
CA THR A 105 -7.71 -0.12 -5.33
C THR A 105 -8.25 -0.27 -6.74
N LYS A 106 -9.52 0.01 -7.02
CA LYS A 106 -10.05 0.02 -8.40
C LYS A 106 -9.28 0.99 -9.31
N SER A 107 -8.86 0.53 -10.48
CA SER A 107 -8.10 1.33 -11.46
C SER A 107 -8.83 2.62 -11.88
N GLU A 108 -10.15 2.52 -12.09
CA GLU A 108 -11.04 3.62 -12.45
C GLU A 108 -12.19 3.73 -11.43
N ASN A 109 -12.61 4.95 -11.09
CA ASN A 109 -13.65 5.20 -10.07
C ASN A 109 -13.33 4.60 -8.68
N GLY A 110 -12.07 4.25 -8.42
CA GLY A 110 -11.55 3.95 -7.08
C GLY A 110 -11.66 5.17 -6.16
N PHE A 111 -11.43 4.95 -4.86
CA PHE A 111 -11.57 5.94 -3.78
C PHE A 111 -11.34 7.38 -4.24
N LYS A 112 -12.40 8.20 -4.23
CA LYS A 112 -12.29 9.61 -4.61
C LYS A 112 -11.35 10.30 -3.62
N LEU A 113 -10.24 10.80 -4.16
CA LEU A 113 -9.11 11.37 -3.43
C LEU A 113 -9.51 12.54 -2.54
#